data_AF-A0A1E7GU29-F1
#
_entry.id   AF-A0A1E7GU29-F1
#
_cell.length_a   1.000
_cell.length_b   1.000
_cell.length_c   1.000
_cell.angle_alpha   90.00
_cell.angle_beta   90.00
_cell.angle_gamma   90.00
#
_symmetry.space_group_name_H-M   'P 1'
#
loop_
_entity.id
_entity.type
_entity.pdbx_description
1 polymer ?
#
loop_
_entity_poly.entity_id
_entity_poly.type
_entity_poly.pdbx_seq_one_letter_code
_entity_poly.pdbx_strand_id
1 'polypeptide(L)'
;MESKFSKIGINMQPKKLNCWQYKKCGREPGGTNADKDGICPAAAERTFNAFNRGINGGRACWLVAGTFCDNNVSGTFAEKIDSCRDCEFYKMVQNDEHSFSTDGSGVRLYAATHVGLVRKANEDRYLVRKFADGTLLLAVADGMGGHSAGDYAAEILRGRLANMQIIPAGKEAETLSQLAVETDKFILEVGETDEAFEGMGTTLLCVFLRDNIAHWVHVGDSRFSIFRAGKLLQITQDQNLARFLVEEGEITIEEVAEHYSRNILDQAIGSAMEEPETGAEELSENDILLLSTDGFHNLVLAETVISQLERREDLKTRADSLVNLALKEGGTDNITIVMAELTKV
;
A
#
# COMPACT_ATOMS: atom_id res chain seq x y z
N MET A 1 -11.74 0.24 45.93
CA MET A 1 -12.10 1.29 44.96
C MET A 1 -12.04 0.70 43.55
N GLU A 2 -12.79 -0.38 43.37
CA GLU A 2 -13.13 -0.92 42.06
C GLU A 2 -14.54 -0.42 41.75
N SER A 3 -14.84 -0.11 40.49
CA SER A 3 -16.05 0.56 39.97
C SER A 3 -15.85 2.05 39.66
N LYS A 4 -15.40 2.35 38.43
CA LYS A 4 -15.91 3.48 37.60
C LYS A 4 -15.28 3.68 36.20
N PHE A 5 -14.75 2.66 35.53
CA PHE A 5 -14.28 2.80 34.13
C PHE A 5 -14.85 1.76 33.15
N SER A 6 -16.12 1.38 33.30
CA SER A 6 -16.83 0.49 32.36
C SER A 6 -17.76 1.23 31.38
N LYS A 7 -17.47 2.48 31.02
CA LYS A 7 -18.32 3.27 30.10
C LYS A 7 -17.52 4.15 29.14
N ILE A 8 -16.71 3.55 28.28
CA ILE A 8 -16.52 4.02 26.90
C ILE A 8 -16.33 2.75 26.09
N GLY A 9 -17.28 2.43 25.21
CA GLY A 9 -17.21 1.29 24.30
C GLY A 9 -16.18 1.54 23.19
N ILE A 10 -14.91 1.75 23.54
CA ILE A 10 -13.81 1.64 22.60
C ILE A 10 -13.61 0.14 22.42
N ASN A 11 -14.07 -0.37 21.29
CA ASN A 11 -13.76 -1.74 20.88
C ASN A 11 -12.24 -1.80 20.63
N MET A 12 -11.45 -2.02 21.69
CA MET A 12 -10.00 -2.16 21.57
C MET A 12 -9.75 -3.45 20.80
N GLN A 13 -9.46 -3.29 19.51
CA GLN A 13 -8.92 -4.34 18.66
C GLN A 13 -7.76 -5.03 19.40
N PRO A 14 -7.66 -6.37 19.38
CA PRO A 14 -6.70 -7.10 20.19
C PRO A 14 -5.27 -6.64 19.89
N LYS A 15 -4.48 -6.42 20.95
CA LYS A 15 -3.10 -5.94 20.86
C LYS A 15 -2.26 -6.94 20.06
N LYS A 16 -1.73 -6.52 18.91
CA LYS A 16 -0.89 -7.36 18.06
C LYS A 16 0.52 -7.51 18.63
N LEU A 17 1.15 -8.65 18.36
CA LEU A 17 2.50 -8.96 18.85
C LEU A 17 3.56 -8.19 18.06
N ASN A 18 4.54 -7.63 18.77
CA ASN A 18 5.80 -7.14 18.21
C ASN A 18 6.82 -8.28 18.07
N CYS A 19 7.87 -8.07 17.26
CA CYS A 19 8.85 -9.10 16.92
C CYS A 19 9.53 -9.70 18.16
N TRP A 20 9.88 -8.88 19.15
CA TRP A 20 10.51 -9.34 20.39
C TRP A 20 9.56 -10.15 21.28
N GLN A 21 8.25 -9.91 21.20
CA GLN A 21 7.24 -10.70 21.93
C GLN A 21 7.03 -12.05 21.24
N TYR A 22 7.02 -12.07 19.91
CA TYR A 22 6.88 -13.28 19.11
C TYR A 22 8.12 -14.17 19.23
N LYS A 23 9.31 -13.61 19.02
CA LYS A 23 10.60 -14.30 19.10
C LYS A 23 11.05 -14.56 20.54
N LYS A 24 10.45 -13.90 21.53
CA LYS A 24 10.80 -13.96 22.96
C LYS A 24 12.28 -13.65 23.21
N CYS A 25 12.81 -12.64 22.51
CA CYS A 25 14.25 -12.32 22.57
C CYS A 25 14.64 -11.49 23.80
N GLY A 26 13.69 -10.83 24.46
CA GLY A 26 13.93 -10.04 25.68
C GLY A 26 14.79 -8.79 25.48
N ARG A 27 14.92 -8.30 24.23
CA ARG A 27 15.75 -7.14 23.87
C ARG A 27 14.95 -5.84 23.65
N GLU A 28 13.70 -5.81 24.08
CA GLU A 28 12.90 -4.59 24.21
C GLU A 28 13.31 -3.73 25.41
N PRO A 29 12.96 -2.44 25.48
CA PRO A 29 13.19 -1.64 26.68
C PRO A 29 12.62 -2.30 27.94
N GLY A 30 13.48 -2.57 28.92
CA GLY A 30 13.12 -3.27 30.16
C GLY A 30 13.00 -4.80 30.04
N GLY A 31 13.37 -5.38 28.89
CA GLY A 31 13.40 -6.82 28.65
C GLY A 31 14.59 -7.51 29.34
N THR A 32 14.48 -8.83 29.51
CA THR A 32 15.45 -9.64 30.28
C THR A 32 16.87 -9.64 29.73
N ASN A 33 17.06 -9.35 28.44
CA ASN A 33 18.34 -9.33 27.75
C ASN A 33 18.76 -7.91 27.33
N ALA A 34 17.96 -6.88 27.61
CA ALA A 34 18.22 -5.52 27.17
C ALA A 34 19.49 -4.92 27.81
N ASP A 35 19.73 -5.18 29.09
CA ASP A 35 20.91 -4.67 29.80
C ASP A 35 22.20 -5.39 29.39
N LYS A 36 22.09 -6.67 29.01
CA LYS A 36 23.23 -7.52 28.66
C LYS A 36 23.63 -7.40 27.20
N ASP A 37 22.65 -7.52 26.30
CA ASP A 37 22.88 -7.62 24.86
C ASP A 37 22.52 -6.31 24.13
N GLY A 38 22.08 -5.29 24.87
CA GLY A 38 21.60 -4.01 24.35
C GLY A 38 20.16 -4.08 23.84
N ILE A 39 19.48 -2.93 23.79
CA ILE A 39 18.15 -2.82 23.19
C ILE A 39 18.25 -3.07 21.67
N CYS A 40 17.38 -3.92 21.13
CA CYS A 40 17.33 -4.18 19.69
C CYS A 40 16.89 -2.91 18.95
N PRO A 41 17.54 -2.54 17.82
CA PRO A 41 17.13 -1.38 17.03
C PRO A 41 15.64 -1.35 16.69
N ALA A 42 15.02 -2.48 16.33
CA ALA A 42 13.57 -2.54 16.08
C ALA A 42 12.72 -2.12 17.30
N ALA A 43 13.19 -2.35 18.51
CA ALA A 43 12.49 -1.96 19.73
C ALA A 43 12.77 -0.51 20.16
N ALA A 44 13.79 0.13 19.58
CA ALA A 44 14.14 1.52 19.82
C ALA A 44 13.70 2.46 18.70
N GLU A 45 13.52 1.95 17.47
CA GLU A 45 13.23 2.74 16.28
C GLU A 45 11.81 3.32 16.31
N ARG A 46 11.72 4.63 16.62
CA ARG A 46 10.43 5.30 16.82
C ARG A 46 9.78 5.71 15.50
N THR A 47 10.54 5.79 14.41
CA THR A 47 10.05 6.17 13.08
C THR A 47 8.89 5.28 12.63
N PHE A 48 8.95 4.00 12.98
CA PHE A 48 7.92 3.00 12.67
C PHE A 48 6.91 2.79 13.81
N ASN A 49 6.84 3.69 14.80
CA ASN A 49 5.85 3.50 15.86
C ASN A 49 4.42 3.50 15.30
N ALA A 50 3.56 2.65 15.88
CA ALA A 50 2.22 2.33 15.39
C ALA A 50 2.14 1.57 14.05
N PHE A 51 3.26 1.45 13.30
CA PHE A 51 3.29 0.78 12.00
C PHE A 51 2.83 -0.67 12.14
N ASN A 52 1.90 -1.10 11.27
CA ASN A 52 1.22 -2.40 11.39
C ASN A 52 0.58 -2.64 12.77
N ARG A 53 0.13 -1.58 13.45
CA ARG A 53 -0.37 -1.61 14.84
C ARG A 53 0.68 -2.09 15.85
N GLY A 54 1.96 -1.89 15.55
CA GLY A 54 3.11 -2.21 16.39
C GLY A 54 3.52 -1.08 17.33
N ILE A 55 4.52 -1.35 18.17
CA ILE A 55 5.21 -0.35 18.98
C ILE A 55 6.59 -0.19 18.37
N ASN A 56 7.06 1.04 18.14
CA ASN A 56 8.33 1.31 17.46
C ASN A 56 8.45 0.45 16.17
N GLY A 57 9.64 0.02 15.75
CA GLY A 57 9.84 -0.95 14.67
C GLY A 57 9.37 -2.37 14.93
N GLY A 58 8.59 -2.64 15.98
CA GLY A 58 8.25 -4.01 16.42
C GLY A 58 7.42 -4.82 15.44
N ARG A 59 6.55 -4.19 14.64
CA ARG A 59 5.83 -4.84 13.52
C ARG A 59 6.26 -4.32 12.15
N ALA A 60 7.44 -3.70 12.10
CA ALA A 60 8.11 -3.26 10.90
C ALA A 60 9.58 -3.66 10.97
N CYS A 61 9.90 -4.74 11.69
CA CYS A 61 11.28 -4.97 12.11
C CYS A 61 12.18 -5.15 10.90
N TRP A 62 11.71 -5.71 9.79
CA TRP A 62 12.43 -5.84 8.52
C TRP A 62 12.85 -4.50 7.89
N LEU A 63 12.20 -3.40 8.25
CA LEU A 63 12.53 -2.03 7.83
C LEU A 63 13.63 -1.36 8.65
N VAL A 64 14.06 -1.98 9.75
CA VAL A 64 15.08 -1.42 10.65
C VAL A 64 16.41 -2.11 10.42
N ALA A 65 17.47 -1.37 10.12
CA ALA A 65 18.82 -1.93 10.00
C ALA A 65 19.37 -2.40 11.36
N GLY A 66 20.31 -3.34 11.36
CA GLY A 66 21.03 -3.74 12.59
C GLY A 66 20.20 -4.52 13.60
N THR A 67 18.98 -4.97 13.26
CA THR A 67 18.15 -5.74 14.22
C THR A 67 18.77 -7.07 14.56
N PHE A 68 18.49 -7.57 15.75
CA PHE A 68 18.96 -8.88 16.15
C PHE A 68 17.90 -9.96 15.95
N CYS A 69 18.17 -10.90 15.05
CA CYS A 69 17.29 -12.02 14.74
C CYS A 69 18.08 -13.33 14.80
N ASP A 70 17.50 -14.34 15.46
CA ASP A 70 18.05 -15.70 15.53
C ASP A 70 19.54 -15.75 15.96
N ASN A 71 19.86 -14.96 16.99
CA ASN A 71 21.19 -14.78 17.58
C ASN A 71 22.25 -14.08 16.72
N ASN A 72 21.85 -13.45 15.61
CA ASN A 72 22.75 -12.67 14.76
C ASN A 72 22.26 -11.23 14.61
N VAL A 73 23.21 -10.30 14.50
CA VAL A 73 22.90 -8.93 14.05
C VAL A 73 22.66 -9.03 12.55
N SER A 74 21.44 -8.72 12.13
CA SER A 74 21.09 -8.57 10.72
C SER A 74 21.74 -7.29 10.19
N GLY A 75 22.36 -7.37 9.01
CA GLY A 75 23.15 -6.27 8.45
C GLY A 75 22.29 -5.16 7.84
N THR A 76 22.60 -4.74 6.61
CA THR A 76 21.90 -3.62 5.96
C THR A 76 20.44 -3.95 5.70
N PHE A 77 19.64 -2.94 5.39
CA PHE A 77 18.24 -3.15 5.01
C PHE A 77 18.09 -4.13 3.84
N ALA A 78 18.93 -3.99 2.80
CA ALA A 78 18.89 -4.86 1.61
C ALA A 78 19.12 -6.34 1.99
N GLU A 79 20.09 -6.62 2.86
CA GLU A 79 20.33 -7.98 3.36
C GLU A 79 19.17 -8.51 4.22
N LYS A 80 18.46 -7.60 4.87
CA LYS A 80 17.33 -7.92 5.73
C LYS A 80 16.05 -8.21 4.99
N ILE A 81 15.71 -7.47 3.93
CA ILE A 81 14.43 -7.68 3.27
C ILE A 81 14.34 -9.09 2.71
N ASP A 82 15.44 -9.59 2.13
CA ASP A 82 15.51 -10.95 1.61
C ASP A 82 15.45 -11.99 2.71
N SER A 83 16.28 -11.85 3.76
CA SER A 83 16.29 -12.82 4.87
C SER A 83 15.02 -12.80 5.73
N CYS A 84 14.30 -11.67 5.79
CA CYS A 84 13.07 -11.54 6.57
C CYS A 84 11.85 -12.12 5.86
N ARG A 85 11.85 -12.26 4.52
CA ARG A 85 10.72 -12.86 3.79
C ARG A 85 10.43 -14.31 4.22
N ASP A 86 11.47 -15.04 4.62
CA ASP A 86 11.33 -16.40 5.16
C ASP A 86 10.99 -16.44 6.66
N CYS A 87 11.01 -15.30 7.36
CA CYS A 87 10.72 -15.23 8.79
C CYS A 87 9.24 -15.46 9.10
N GLU A 88 8.95 -16.40 10.00
CA GLU A 88 7.58 -16.70 10.42
C GLU A 88 6.85 -15.51 11.07
N PHE A 89 7.58 -14.61 11.75
CA PHE A 89 6.98 -13.38 12.25
C PHE A 89 6.58 -12.43 11.12
N TYR A 90 7.42 -12.28 10.09
CA TYR A 90 7.10 -11.48 8.91
C TYR A 90 5.86 -12.04 8.22
N LYS A 91 5.83 -13.34 7.90
CA LYS A 91 4.67 -14.00 7.28
C LYS A 91 3.39 -13.85 8.11
N MET A 92 3.49 -13.98 9.43
CA MET A 92 2.36 -13.72 10.34
C MET A 92 1.88 -12.27 10.24
N VAL A 93 2.79 -11.28 10.26
CA VAL A 93 2.41 -9.86 10.12
C VAL A 93 1.72 -9.61 8.77
N GLN A 94 2.28 -10.13 7.67
CA GLN A 94 1.68 -10.04 6.34
C GLN A 94 0.27 -10.62 6.34
N ASN A 95 0.07 -11.82 6.89
CA ASN A 95 -1.26 -12.43 7.03
C ASN A 95 -2.22 -11.57 7.86
N ASP A 96 -1.76 -11.03 9.00
CA ASP A 96 -2.62 -10.24 9.89
C ASP A 96 -3.02 -8.87 9.29
N GLU A 97 -2.17 -8.26 8.47
CA GLU A 97 -2.44 -6.96 7.85
C GLU A 97 -3.15 -7.11 6.49
N HIS A 98 -3.04 -8.25 5.82
CA HIS A 98 -3.75 -8.54 4.58
C HIS A 98 -5.12 -9.19 4.81
N SER A 99 -5.43 -9.65 6.03
CA SER A 99 -6.76 -10.09 6.41
C SER A 99 -7.66 -8.91 6.78
N PHE A 100 -8.80 -8.76 6.09
CA PHE A 100 -9.85 -7.79 6.42
C PHE A 100 -11.23 -8.46 6.46
N SER A 101 -12.07 -8.03 7.39
CA SER A 101 -13.44 -8.52 7.56
C SER A 101 -14.42 -7.65 6.75
N THR A 102 -15.32 -8.28 6.02
CA THR A 102 -16.42 -7.60 5.30
C THR A 102 -17.66 -7.41 6.18
N ASP A 103 -17.51 -7.39 7.51
CA ASP A 103 -18.65 -7.38 8.43
C ASP A 103 -19.41 -6.03 8.44
N GLY A 104 -20.66 -6.07 7.99
CA GLY A 104 -21.69 -5.07 8.32
C GLY A 104 -21.50 -3.66 7.77
N SER A 105 -20.51 -3.40 6.91
CA SER A 105 -20.23 -2.07 6.33
C SER A 105 -20.89 -1.82 4.98
N GLY A 106 -21.70 -2.74 4.46
CA GLY A 106 -22.28 -2.61 3.12
C GLY A 106 -21.23 -2.60 2.00
N VAL A 107 -19.98 -3.02 2.26
CA VAL A 107 -18.90 -3.08 1.26
C VAL A 107 -18.22 -4.44 1.34
N ARG A 108 -18.16 -5.14 0.21
CA ARG A 108 -17.33 -6.34 0.03
C ARG A 108 -15.96 -5.92 -0.46
N LEU A 109 -14.90 -6.47 0.13
CA LEU A 109 -13.53 -6.11 -0.17
C LEU A 109 -12.77 -7.35 -0.63
N TYR A 110 -11.81 -7.17 -1.53
CA TYR A 110 -10.80 -8.17 -1.81
C TYR A 110 -9.52 -7.48 -2.30
N ALA A 111 -8.36 -8.05 -2.01
CA ALA A 111 -7.08 -7.57 -2.48
C ALA A 111 -6.22 -8.77 -2.86
N ALA A 112 -5.46 -8.64 -3.94
CA ALA A 112 -4.57 -9.66 -4.42
C ALA A 112 -3.26 -9.02 -4.87
N THR A 113 -2.15 -9.65 -4.52
CA THR A 113 -0.82 -9.26 -4.99
C THR A 113 -0.04 -10.50 -5.41
N HIS A 114 0.77 -10.38 -6.45
CA HIS A 114 1.65 -11.44 -6.94
C HIS A 114 2.96 -10.84 -7.45
N VAL A 115 4.07 -11.54 -7.23
CA VAL A 115 5.41 -11.13 -7.68
C VAL A 115 5.58 -11.12 -9.22
N GLY A 116 4.56 -11.50 -9.99
CA GLY A 116 4.71 -11.85 -11.41
C GLY A 116 5.49 -13.16 -11.64
N LEU A 117 5.93 -13.37 -12.88
CA LEU A 117 6.72 -14.53 -13.33
C LEU A 117 8.18 -14.16 -13.65
N VAL A 118 8.47 -12.86 -13.82
CA VAL A 118 9.79 -12.37 -14.24
C VAL A 118 10.58 -11.74 -13.09
N ARG A 119 9.92 -11.01 -12.19
CA ARG A 119 10.57 -10.34 -11.05
C ARG A 119 10.95 -11.35 -9.97
N LYS A 120 12.01 -11.03 -9.22
CA LYS A 120 12.48 -11.85 -8.07
C LYS A 120 11.84 -11.46 -6.76
N ALA A 121 11.33 -10.24 -6.69
CA ALA A 121 10.86 -9.57 -5.50
C ALA A 121 9.55 -8.85 -5.82
N ASN A 122 8.65 -8.78 -4.84
CA ASN A 122 7.44 -7.99 -4.93
C ASN A 122 7.70 -6.63 -4.27
N GLU A 123 7.81 -5.59 -5.08
CA GLU A 123 8.01 -4.19 -4.70
C GLU A 123 6.65 -3.45 -4.55
N ASP A 124 5.55 -4.04 -5.01
CA ASP A 124 4.21 -3.51 -4.79
C ASP A 124 3.76 -3.65 -3.33
N ARG A 125 3.02 -2.66 -2.86
CA ARG A 125 2.33 -2.69 -1.57
C ARG A 125 0.87 -2.28 -1.72
N TYR A 126 0.03 -2.86 -0.89
CA TYR A 126 -1.36 -2.42 -0.75
C TYR A 126 -1.75 -2.27 0.73
N LEU A 127 -2.81 -1.52 0.96
CA LEU A 127 -3.43 -1.38 2.27
C LEU A 127 -4.94 -1.39 2.14
N VAL A 128 -5.60 -2.19 2.98
CA VAL A 128 -7.04 -2.12 3.21
C VAL A 128 -7.26 -1.93 4.70
N ARG A 129 -7.86 -0.82 5.09
CA ARG A 129 -8.05 -0.46 6.50
C ARG A 129 -9.45 0.07 6.74
N LYS A 130 -10.09 -0.46 7.79
CA LYS A 130 -11.37 0.05 8.31
C LYS A 130 -11.12 0.86 9.57
N PHE A 131 -11.62 2.09 9.60
CA PHE A 131 -11.61 2.97 10.77
C PHE A 131 -12.77 2.62 11.71
N ALA A 132 -12.70 3.15 12.94
CA ALA A 132 -13.68 2.84 13.99
C ALA A 132 -15.09 3.35 13.68
N ASP A 133 -15.22 4.38 12.84
CA ASP A 133 -16.48 4.96 12.37
C ASP A 133 -17.06 4.22 11.14
N GLY A 134 -16.37 3.19 10.64
CA GLY A 134 -16.78 2.44 9.45
C GLY A 134 -16.16 2.94 8.14
N THR A 135 -15.45 4.07 8.16
CA THR A 135 -14.72 4.59 6.99
C THR A 135 -13.67 3.59 6.51
N LEU A 136 -13.47 3.50 5.20
CA LEU A 136 -12.48 2.61 4.58
C LEU A 136 -11.35 3.40 3.94
N LEU A 137 -10.12 2.90 4.05
CA LEU A 137 -8.98 3.34 3.27
C LEU A 137 -8.45 2.16 2.47
N LEU A 138 -8.33 2.37 1.16
CA LEU A 138 -7.81 1.44 0.18
C LEU A 138 -6.60 2.10 -0.47
N ALA A 139 -5.47 1.42 -0.59
CA ALA A 139 -4.32 1.99 -1.28
C ALA A 139 -3.52 0.92 -2.00
N VAL A 140 -2.86 1.34 -3.08
CA VAL A 140 -1.80 0.61 -3.76
C VAL A 140 -0.61 1.53 -3.97
N ALA A 141 0.57 0.94 -4.05
CA ALA A 141 1.85 1.59 -4.22
C ALA A 141 2.76 0.62 -4.98
N ASP A 142 3.46 1.13 -5.98
CA ASP A 142 4.43 0.40 -6.79
C ASP A 142 5.82 1.00 -6.55
N GLY A 143 6.71 0.20 -5.97
CA GLY A 143 8.06 0.61 -5.58
C GLY A 143 9.04 0.64 -6.76
N MET A 144 9.82 1.71 -6.85
CA MET A 144 10.83 1.94 -7.88
C MET A 144 12.19 2.34 -7.29
N GLY A 145 13.28 2.17 -8.04
CA GLY A 145 14.66 2.47 -7.59
C GLY A 145 15.58 1.25 -7.48
N GLY A 146 15.10 0.07 -7.89
CA GLY A 146 15.89 -1.17 -7.96
C GLY A 146 15.76 -2.05 -6.71
N HIS A 147 15.28 -3.29 -6.91
CA HIS A 147 15.12 -4.37 -5.94
C HIS A 147 14.76 -3.92 -4.51
N SER A 148 15.76 -3.67 -3.66
CA SER A 148 15.53 -3.35 -2.25
C SER A 148 15.04 -1.91 -2.02
N ALA A 149 15.47 -0.95 -2.84
CA ALA A 149 15.17 0.47 -2.64
C ALA A 149 13.68 0.76 -2.88
N GLY A 150 13.11 0.22 -3.97
CA GLY A 150 11.67 0.37 -4.30
C GLY A 150 10.77 -0.27 -3.26
N ASP A 151 11.08 -1.51 -2.85
CA ASP A 151 10.36 -2.20 -1.77
C ASP A 151 10.32 -1.33 -0.49
N TYR A 152 11.45 -0.71 -0.12
CA TYR A 152 11.53 0.14 1.05
C TYR A 152 10.64 1.38 0.97
N ALA A 153 10.68 2.09 -0.15
CA ALA A 153 9.87 3.28 -0.39
C ALA A 153 8.36 2.96 -0.30
N ALA A 154 7.92 1.89 -0.98
CA ALA A 154 6.53 1.43 -0.94
C ALA A 154 6.08 1.02 0.47
N GLU A 155 6.96 0.38 1.26
CA GLU A 155 6.67 0.05 2.66
C GLU A 155 6.53 1.29 3.53
N ILE A 156 7.45 2.25 3.45
CA ILE A 156 7.39 3.52 4.19
C ILE A 156 6.01 4.17 3.97
N LEU A 157 5.59 4.29 2.71
CA LEU A 157 4.29 4.83 2.33
C LEU A 157 3.15 4.02 2.94
N ARG A 158 3.15 2.69 2.75
CA ARG A 158 2.10 1.79 3.26
C ARG A 158 1.88 1.97 4.75
N GLY A 159 2.94 2.05 5.55
CA GLY A 159 2.74 2.17 6.98
C GLY A 159 2.51 3.60 7.50
N ARG A 160 2.89 4.65 6.75
CA ARG A 160 2.35 6.00 7.00
C ARG A 160 0.83 6.03 6.82
N LEU A 161 0.30 5.42 5.76
CA LEU A 161 -1.14 5.25 5.55
C LEU A 161 -1.78 4.38 6.66
N ALA A 162 -1.11 3.30 7.09
CA ALA A 162 -1.58 2.45 8.18
C ALA A 162 -1.65 3.17 9.54
N ASN A 163 -0.89 4.25 9.72
CA ASN A 163 -0.84 5.08 10.92
C ASN A 163 -1.75 6.30 10.87
N MET A 164 -2.34 6.59 9.71
CA MET A 164 -3.19 7.74 9.52
C MET A 164 -4.33 7.75 10.54
N GLN A 165 -4.63 8.91 11.12
CA GLN A 165 -5.81 9.06 11.97
C GLN A 165 -7.06 9.21 11.10
N ILE A 166 -8.22 9.07 11.71
CA ILE A 166 -9.47 9.38 11.02
C ILE A 166 -9.43 10.83 10.53
N ILE A 167 -9.68 11.03 9.23
CA ILE A 167 -9.66 12.36 8.64
C ILE A 167 -10.97 13.09 9.00
N PRO A 168 -10.93 14.34 9.49
CA PRO A 168 -12.13 15.15 9.66
C PRO A 168 -12.94 15.23 8.36
N ALA A 169 -14.27 15.29 8.45
CA ALA A 169 -15.12 15.48 7.27
C ALA A 169 -14.81 16.81 6.58
N GLY A 170 -14.72 16.82 5.26
CA GLY A 170 -14.36 17.99 4.45
C GLY A 170 -12.86 18.33 4.44
N LYS A 171 -12.00 17.46 4.99
CA LYS A 171 -10.53 17.61 5.01
C LYS A 171 -9.79 16.46 4.31
N GLU A 172 -10.52 15.62 3.59
CA GLU A 172 -10.03 14.41 2.92
C GLU A 172 -8.91 14.73 1.92
N ALA A 173 -9.21 15.57 0.92
CA ALA A 173 -8.24 15.93 -0.11
C ALA A 173 -6.99 16.61 0.48
N GLU A 174 -7.19 17.59 1.36
CA GLU A 174 -6.10 18.32 2.03
C GLU A 174 -5.22 17.38 2.86
N THR A 175 -5.80 16.49 3.66
CA THR A 175 -5.04 15.59 4.54
C THR A 175 -4.32 14.51 3.74
N LEU A 176 -4.94 13.97 2.70
CA LEU A 176 -4.32 12.97 1.83
C LEU A 176 -3.16 13.59 1.01
N SER A 177 -3.36 14.79 0.47
CA SER A 177 -2.31 15.56 -0.23
C SER A 177 -1.12 15.86 0.70
N GLN A 178 -1.40 16.37 1.91
CA GLN A 178 -0.37 16.64 2.91
C GLN A 178 0.43 15.38 3.28
N LEU A 179 -0.25 14.23 3.43
CA LEU A 179 0.42 12.95 3.70
C LEU A 179 1.35 12.54 2.55
N ALA A 180 0.95 12.75 1.30
CA ALA A 180 1.80 12.46 0.13
C ALA A 180 3.06 13.35 0.14
N VAL A 181 2.89 14.66 0.33
CA VAL A 181 4.00 15.63 0.39
C VAL A 181 4.96 15.35 1.54
N GLU A 182 4.45 15.01 2.72
CA GLU A 182 5.28 14.64 3.87
C GLU A 182 6.01 13.31 3.68
N THR A 183 5.41 12.38 2.93
CA THR A 183 6.03 11.10 2.63
C THR A 183 7.14 11.25 1.59
N ASP A 184 6.91 12.06 0.56
CA ASP A 184 7.92 12.39 -0.46
C ASP A 184 9.18 12.96 0.16
N LYS A 185 9.04 14.01 0.99
CA LYS A 185 10.16 14.62 1.72
C LYS A 185 10.92 13.62 2.58
N PHE A 186 10.20 12.75 3.28
CA PHE A 186 10.83 11.76 4.13
C PHE A 186 11.60 10.69 3.32
N ILE A 187 11.06 10.24 2.18
CA ILE A 187 11.73 9.27 1.31
C ILE A 187 12.98 9.90 0.67
N LEU A 188 12.92 11.16 0.24
CA LEU A 188 14.08 11.92 -0.22
C LEU A 188 15.17 12.02 0.86
N GLU A 189 14.80 12.45 2.07
CA GLU A 189 15.76 12.56 3.19
C GLU A 189 16.45 11.23 3.48
N VAL A 190 15.72 10.11 3.45
CA VAL A 190 16.29 8.78 3.66
C VAL A 190 17.23 8.40 2.52
N GLY A 191 16.86 8.68 1.27
CA GLY A 191 17.70 8.43 0.09
C GLY A 191 19.00 9.24 0.06
N GLU A 192 19.01 10.43 0.65
CA GLU A 192 20.23 11.26 0.81
C GLU A 192 21.18 10.74 1.89
N THR A 193 20.66 9.98 2.88
CA THR A 193 21.45 9.52 4.03
C THR A 193 22.17 8.19 3.84
N ASP A 194 21.75 7.37 2.87
CA ASP A 194 22.29 6.04 2.61
C ASP A 194 22.29 5.76 1.10
N GLU A 195 23.48 5.57 0.52
CA GLU A 195 23.67 5.28 -0.91
C GLU A 195 22.88 4.05 -1.39
N ALA A 196 22.55 3.11 -0.49
CA ALA A 196 21.72 1.95 -0.84
C ALA A 196 20.25 2.29 -1.16
N PHE A 197 19.82 3.51 -0.84
CA PHE A 197 18.46 4.03 -1.08
C PHE A 197 18.43 5.21 -2.05
N GLU A 198 19.55 5.55 -2.66
CA GLU A 198 19.60 6.64 -3.64
C GLU A 198 18.63 6.37 -4.79
N GLY A 199 17.78 7.34 -5.11
CA GLY A 199 16.79 7.22 -6.18
C GLY A 199 15.62 6.29 -5.89
N MET A 200 15.41 5.88 -4.62
CA MET A 200 14.21 5.14 -4.25
C MET A 200 12.95 5.98 -4.43
N GLY A 201 11.86 5.34 -4.86
CA GLY A 201 10.58 5.99 -4.96
C GLY A 201 9.43 5.00 -4.99
N THR A 202 8.21 5.51 -4.99
CA THR A 202 7.01 4.69 -5.12
C THR A 202 5.88 5.50 -5.74
N THR A 203 5.00 4.84 -6.48
CA THR A 203 3.69 5.42 -6.78
C THR A 203 2.83 5.48 -5.51
N LEU A 204 1.80 6.32 -5.51
CA LEU A 204 0.77 6.40 -4.48
C LEU A 204 -0.59 6.49 -5.16
N LEU A 205 -1.44 5.50 -4.91
CA LEU A 205 -2.87 5.64 -5.13
C LEU A 205 -3.62 5.26 -3.86
N CYS A 206 -4.35 6.19 -3.28
CA CYS A 206 -5.13 5.97 -2.08
C CYS A 206 -6.56 6.50 -2.23
N VAL A 207 -7.54 5.67 -1.87
CA VAL A 207 -8.98 5.98 -1.82
C VAL A 207 -9.48 5.89 -0.38
N PHE A 208 -10.01 7.00 0.12
CA PHE A 208 -10.67 7.15 1.41
C PHE A 208 -12.19 7.22 1.19
N LEU A 209 -12.87 6.12 1.54
CA LEU A 209 -14.30 5.92 1.31
C LEU A 209 -15.10 6.20 2.59
N ARG A 210 -15.88 7.28 2.55
CA ARG A 210 -16.81 7.71 3.62
C ARG A 210 -18.14 8.11 2.99
N ASP A 211 -19.26 7.70 3.60
CA ASP A 211 -20.60 8.14 3.20
C ASP A 211 -20.91 7.99 1.69
N ASN A 212 -20.46 6.89 1.07
CA ASN A 212 -20.53 6.63 -0.38
C ASN A 212 -19.77 7.63 -1.26
N ILE A 213 -18.81 8.35 -0.73
CA ILE A 213 -17.90 9.22 -1.49
C ILE A 213 -16.50 8.62 -1.42
N ALA A 214 -15.89 8.37 -2.57
CA ALA A 214 -14.50 7.98 -2.71
C ALA A 214 -13.62 9.21 -2.89
N HIS A 215 -13.03 9.71 -1.81
CA HIS A 215 -11.99 10.73 -1.90
C HIS A 215 -10.66 10.07 -2.23
N TRP A 216 -9.88 10.65 -3.14
CA TRP A 216 -8.65 9.99 -3.58
C TRP A 216 -7.47 10.96 -3.69
N VAL A 217 -6.27 10.38 -3.57
CA VAL A 217 -4.98 11.02 -3.88
C VAL A 217 -4.18 10.08 -4.78
N HIS A 218 -3.50 10.66 -5.76
CA HIS A 218 -2.81 9.94 -6.82
C HIS A 218 -1.48 10.61 -7.18
N VAL A 219 -0.43 9.78 -7.25
CA VAL A 219 0.93 10.10 -7.73
C VAL A 219 1.47 8.89 -8.49
N GLY A 220 1.86 9.07 -9.75
CA GLY A 220 2.40 8.02 -10.61
C GLY A 220 1.38 7.45 -11.60
N ASP A 221 1.46 6.17 -11.90
CA ASP A 221 0.68 5.49 -12.94
C ASP A 221 -0.21 4.35 -12.41
N SER A 222 -0.32 4.20 -11.09
CA SER A 222 -1.33 3.32 -10.50
C SER A 222 -2.74 3.83 -10.80
N ARG A 223 -3.64 2.94 -11.22
CA ARG A 223 -4.97 3.33 -11.72
C ARG A 223 -6.08 3.10 -10.72
N PHE A 224 -6.93 4.11 -10.53
CA PHE A 224 -8.23 3.98 -9.88
C PHE A 224 -9.32 3.95 -10.95
N SER A 225 -10.16 2.91 -10.92
CA SER A 225 -11.30 2.77 -11.81
C SER A 225 -12.58 2.43 -11.04
N ILE A 226 -13.73 2.85 -11.57
CA ILE A 226 -15.05 2.48 -11.09
C ILE A 226 -15.77 1.69 -12.19
N PHE A 227 -16.13 0.45 -11.89
CA PHE A 227 -17.03 -0.33 -12.72
C PHE A 227 -18.48 -0.05 -12.31
N ARG A 228 -19.26 0.53 -13.22
CA ARG A 228 -20.65 0.92 -13.03
C ARG A 228 -21.46 0.60 -14.28
N ALA A 229 -22.57 -0.12 -14.11
CA ALA A 229 -23.53 -0.41 -15.17
C ALA A 229 -22.90 -0.94 -16.48
N GLY A 230 -21.96 -1.89 -16.37
CA GLY A 230 -21.29 -2.51 -17.52
C GLY A 230 -20.14 -1.68 -18.13
N LYS A 231 -19.79 -0.55 -17.52
CA LYS A 231 -18.68 0.30 -17.98
C LYS A 231 -17.59 0.37 -16.93
N LEU A 232 -16.33 0.31 -17.37
CA LEU A 232 -15.17 0.59 -16.54
C LEU A 232 -14.74 2.05 -16.80
N LEU A 233 -14.87 2.89 -15.79
CA LEU A 233 -14.50 4.30 -15.84
C LEU A 233 -13.17 4.47 -15.11
N GLN A 234 -12.11 4.79 -15.85
CA GLN A 234 -10.82 5.16 -15.25
C GLN A 234 -10.92 6.59 -14.69
N ILE A 235 -10.61 6.76 -13.40
CA ILE A 235 -10.74 8.02 -12.65
C ILE A 235 -9.42 8.78 -12.65
N THR A 236 -8.30 8.09 -12.40
CA THR A 236 -6.95 8.69 -12.41
C THR A 236 -6.31 8.58 -13.79
N GLN A 237 -5.45 9.53 -14.15
CA GLN A 237 -4.68 9.49 -15.40
C GLN A 237 -3.21 9.27 -15.08
N ASP A 238 -2.57 8.35 -15.79
CA ASP A 238 -1.18 7.99 -15.58
C ASP A 238 -0.26 9.21 -15.70
N GLN A 239 0.58 9.44 -14.70
CA GLN A 239 1.57 10.53 -14.67
C GLN A 239 2.91 10.01 -15.20
N ASN A 240 2.96 9.82 -16.51
CA ASN A 240 4.14 9.39 -17.25
C ASN A 240 4.62 10.45 -18.24
N LEU A 241 5.84 10.31 -18.72
CA LEU A 241 6.45 11.24 -19.67
C LEU A 241 5.66 11.34 -20.97
N ALA A 242 4.95 10.29 -21.40
CA ALA A 242 4.08 10.38 -22.57
C ALA A 242 2.92 11.37 -22.36
N ARG A 243 2.29 11.39 -21.18
CA ARG A 243 1.28 12.39 -20.81
C ARG A 243 1.86 13.81 -20.88
N PHE A 244 3.02 14.04 -20.28
CA PHE A 244 3.71 15.33 -20.34
C PHE A 244 3.96 15.79 -21.79
N LEU A 245 4.45 14.89 -22.65
CA LEU A 245 4.69 15.19 -24.07
C LEU A 245 3.40 15.52 -24.84
N VAL A 246 2.26 14.91 -24.49
CA VAL A 246 0.96 15.27 -25.06
C VAL A 246 0.54 16.67 -24.61
N GLU A 247 0.71 16.99 -23.33
CA GLU A 247 0.36 18.29 -22.75
C GLU A 247 1.18 19.43 -23.37
N GLU A 248 2.46 19.18 -23.69
CA GLU A 248 3.34 20.10 -24.43
C GLU A 248 3.08 20.12 -25.95
N GLY A 249 2.23 19.22 -26.46
CA GLY A 249 1.88 19.14 -27.89
C GLY A 249 2.96 18.51 -28.77
N GLU A 250 3.93 17.80 -28.17
CA GLU A 250 5.02 17.10 -28.86
C GLU A 250 4.56 15.78 -29.49
N ILE A 251 3.57 15.12 -28.89
CA ILE A 251 2.90 13.92 -29.44
C ILE A 251 1.37 14.04 -29.29
N THR A 252 0.64 13.24 -30.06
CA THR A 252 -0.81 13.11 -30.01
C THR A 252 -1.25 12.02 -29.02
N ILE A 253 -2.51 12.07 -28.56
CA ILE A 253 -3.07 11.06 -27.64
C ILE A 253 -3.07 9.65 -28.26
N GLU A 254 -3.23 9.56 -29.58
CA GLU A 254 -3.20 8.32 -30.34
C GLU A 254 -1.79 7.67 -30.34
N GLU A 255 -0.73 8.47 -30.23
CA GLU A 255 0.66 8.00 -30.25
C GLU A 255 1.10 7.40 -28.89
N VAL A 256 0.45 7.77 -27.78
CA VAL A 256 0.84 7.38 -26.41
C VAL A 256 0.94 5.86 -26.24
N ALA A 257 0.00 5.10 -26.81
CA ALA A 257 -0.10 3.66 -26.60
C ALA A 257 1.15 2.89 -27.08
N GLU A 258 1.82 3.39 -28.12
CA GLU A 258 3.01 2.76 -28.71
C GLU A 258 4.31 3.52 -28.37
N HIS A 259 4.21 4.67 -27.70
CA HIS A 259 5.37 5.50 -27.39
C HIS A 259 6.21 4.91 -26.26
N TYR A 260 7.54 4.89 -26.43
CA TYR A 260 8.47 4.31 -25.46
C TYR A 260 8.40 4.98 -24.07
N SER A 261 8.01 6.25 -24.01
CA SER A 261 7.96 7.04 -22.79
C SER A 261 6.73 6.75 -21.91
N ARG A 262 5.80 5.89 -22.36
CA ARG A 262 4.60 5.55 -21.58
C ARG A 262 4.90 4.81 -20.28
N ASN A 263 6.07 4.16 -20.19
CA ASN A 263 6.54 3.45 -19.00
C ASN A 263 7.58 4.27 -18.20
N ILE A 264 7.77 5.55 -18.52
CA ILE A 264 8.69 6.44 -17.81
C ILE A 264 7.83 7.32 -16.93
N LEU A 265 7.86 7.11 -15.62
CA LEU A 265 7.13 7.93 -14.66
C LEU A 265 7.63 9.38 -14.69
N ASP A 266 6.68 10.31 -14.71
CA ASP A 266 6.91 11.75 -14.58
C ASP A 266 6.84 12.17 -13.11
N GLN A 267 5.90 11.59 -12.35
CA GLN A 267 5.71 11.85 -10.92
C GLN A 267 5.83 10.57 -10.10
N ALA A 268 6.53 10.63 -8.98
CA ALA A 268 6.57 9.58 -7.97
C ALA A 268 6.82 10.18 -6.58
N ILE A 269 6.44 9.45 -5.53
CA ILE A 269 6.86 9.80 -4.16
C ILE A 269 8.33 9.41 -4.01
N GLY A 270 9.17 10.31 -3.49
CA GLY A 270 10.61 10.11 -3.36
C GLY A 270 11.43 10.71 -4.50
N SER A 271 10.77 11.43 -5.43
CA SER A 271 11.42 12.05 -6.59
C SER A 271 11.17 13.56 -6.67
N ALA A 272 10.91 14.21 -5.53
CA ALA A 272 10.59 15.64 -5.45
C ALA A 272 9.39 16.01 -6.33
N MET A 273 8.29 15.28 -6.15
CA MET A 273 7.04 15.53 -6.87
C MET A 273 6.56 16.98 -6.69
N GLU A 274 5.82 17.49 -7.67
CA GLU A 274 5.25 18.84 -7.59
C GLU A 274 4.07 18.90 -6.62
N GLU A 275 2.89 18.46 -7.07
CA GLU A 275 1.68 18.36 -6.26
C GLU A 275 0.93 17.06 -6.60
N PRO A 276 0.42 16.35 -5.58
CA PRO A 276 -0.36 15.15 -5.81
C PRO A 276 -1.75 15.51 -6.36
N GLU A 277 -2.25 14.72 -7.31
CA GLU A 277 -3.61 14.88 -7.81
C GLU A 277 -4.62 14.36 -6.78
N THR A 278 -5.74 15.06 -6.60
CA THR A 278 -6.82 14.65 -5.70
C THR A 278 -8.19 14.83 -6.33
N GLY A 279 -9.17 14.06 -5.86
CA GLY A 279 -10.55 14.18 -6.31
C GLY A 279 -11.54 13.46 -5.39
N ALA A 280 -12.82 13.49 -5.80
CA ALA A 280 -13.90 12.83 -5.08
C ALA A 280 -14.96 12.32 -6.05
N GLU A 281 -15.36 11.06 -5.89
CA GLU A 281 -16.38 10.43 -6.72
C GLU A 281 -17.57 9.96 -5.87
N GLU A 282 -18.78 10.33 -6.26
CA GLU A 282 -20.01 9.78 -5.67
C GLU A 282 -20.23 8.35 -6.15
N LEU A 283 -20.50 7.46 -5.20
CA LEU A 283 -20.69 6.03 -5.43
C LEU A 283 -22.15 5.63 -5.29
N SER A 284 -22.51 4.60 -6.04
CA SER A 284 -23.85 4.02 -6.12
C SER A 284 -23.81 2.54 -5.72
N GLU A 285 -24.99 2.00 -5.40
CA GLU A 285 -25.16 0.59 -5.13
C GLU A 285 -24.64 -0.26 -6.31
N ASN A 286 -23.87 -1.30 -6.00
CA ASN A 286 -23.22 -2.23 -6.94
C ASN A 286 -22.04 -1.66 -7.74
N ASP A 287 -21.57 -0.45 -7.44
CA ASP A 287 -20.28 -0.01 -7.95
C ASP A 287 -19.15 -0.91 -7.45
N ILE A 288 -18.20 -1.19 -8.33
CA ILE A 288 -16.97 -1.88 -7.97
C ILE A 288 -15.81 -0.93 -8.23
N LEU A 289 -15.14 -0.53 -7.15
CA LEU A 289 -13.88 0.19 -7.21
C LEU A 289 -12.76 -0.82 -7.48
N LEU A 290 -11.85 -0.46 -8.36
CA LEU A 290 -10.65 -1.21 -8.70
C LEU A 290 -9.44 -0.27 -8.63
N LEU A 291 -8.53 -0.51 -7.70
CA LEU A 291 -7.20 0.08 -7.68
C LEU A 291 -6.23 -0.96 -8.24
N SER A 292 -5.30 -0.56 -9.09
CA SER A 292 -4.32 -1.48 -9.68
C SER A 292 -2.97 -0.85 -9.96
N THR A 293 -1.89 -1.61 -9.73
CA THR A 293 -0.53 -1.28 -10.21
C THR A 293 -0.36 -1.63 -11.69
N ASP A 294 0.73 -1.15 -12.30
CA ASP A 294 0.97 -1.19 -13.74
C ASP A 294 1.13 -2.62 -14.28
N GLY A 295 1.72 -3.53 -13.51
CA GLY A 295 1.87 -4.93 -13.91
C GLY A 295 0.55 -5.66 -14.07
N PHE A 296 -0.57 -5.12 -13.55
CA PHE A 296 -1.90 -5.55 -13.93
C PHE A 296 -2.40 -4.89 -15.22
N HIS A 297 -2.53 -3.57 -15.22
CA HIS A 297 -3.27 -2.87 -16.28
C HIS A 297 -2.47 -2.66 -17.58
N ASN A 298 -1.15 -2.91 -17.57
CA ASN A 298 -0.34 -3.06 -18.77
C ASN A 298 -0.56 -4.39 -19.49
N LEU A 299 -1.05 -5.43 -18.79
CA LEU A 299 -1.23 -6.78 -19.33
C LEU A 299 -2.70 -7.13 -19.58
N VAL A 300 -3.64 -6.56 -18.82
CA VAL A 300 -5.06 -6.92 -18.91
C VAL A 300 -5.87 -5.78 -19.53
N LEU A 301 -6.41 -6.03 -20.72
CA LEU A 301 -7.24 -5.07 -21.45
C LEU A 301 -8.56 -4.75 -20.72
N ALA A 302 -9.04 -3.52 -20.87
CA ALA A 302 -10.25 -3.02 -20.21
C ALA A 302 -11.50 -3.88 -20.51
N GLU A 303 -11.66 -4.36 -21.75
CA GLU A 303 -12.76 -5.25 -22.15
C GLU A 303 -12.71 -6.58 -21.41
N THR A 304 -11.50 -7.08 -21.17
CA THR A 304 -11.29 -8.30 -20.38
C THR A 304 -11.68 -8.06 -18.93
N VAL A 305 -11.27 -6.91 -18.35
CA VAL A 305 -11.68 -6.52 -16.99
C VAL A 305 -13.21 -6.47 -16.88
N ILE A 306 -13.88 -5.74 -17.77
CA ILE A 306 -15.34 -5.65 -17.83
C ILE A 306 -15.96 -7.06 -17.86
N SER A 307 -15.49 -7.93 -18.76
CA SER A 307 -16.02 -9.29 -18.90
C SER A 307 -15.89 -10.13 -17.62
N GLN A 308 -14.85 -9.92 -16.82
CA GLN A 308 -14.68 -10.61 -15.54
C GLN A 308 -15.60 -10.03 -14.46
N LEU A 309 -15.71 -8.69 -14.40
CA LEU A 309 -16.54 -8.01 -13.40
C LEU A 309 -18.04 -8.25 -13.60
N GLU A 310 -18.48 -8.49 -14.83
CA GLU A 310 -19.88 -8.85 -15.15
C GLU A 310 -20.29 -10.26 -14.69
N ARG A 311 -19.33 -11.16 -14.42
CA ARG A 311 -19.64 -12.54 -14.02
C ARG A 311 -20.33 -12.57 -12.67
N ARG A 312 -21.33 -13.45 -12.50
CA ARG A 312 -22.05 -13.65 -11.23
C ARG A 312 -21.27 -14.56 -10.27
N GLU A 313 -20.08 -14.11 -9.92
CA GLU A 313 -19.15 -14.78 -9.00
C GLU A 313 -18.90 -13.86 -7.80
N ASP A 314 -18.34 -14.41 -6.72
CA ASP A 314 -17.91 -13.60 -5.60
C ASP A 314 -16.68 -12.74 -5.96
N LEU A 315 -16.47 -11.65 -5.22
CA LEU A 315 -15.42 -10.66 -5.49
C LEU A 315 -14.02 -11.28 -5.49
N LYS A 316 -13.77 -12.27 -4.62
CA LYS A 316 -12.51 -12.99 -4.56
C LYS A 316 -12.26 -13.77 -5.85
N THR A 317 -13.24 -14.56 -6.31
CA THR A 317 -13.13 -15.32 -7.56
C THR A 317 -12.86 -14.41 -8.76
N ARG A 318 -13.55 -13.26 -8.85
CA ARG A 318 -13.30 -12.26 -9.91
C ARG A 318 -11.87 -11.71 -9.86
N ALA A 319 -11.41 -11.30 -8.69
CA ALA A 319 -10.07 -10.74 -8.50
C ALA A 319 -8.96 -11.78 -8.79
N ASP A 320 -9.10 -13.00 -8.28
CA ASP A 320 -8.15 -14.08 -8.55
C ASP A 320 -8.11 -14.41 -10.06
N SER A 321 -9.26 -14.37 -10.75
CA SER A 321 -9.31 -14.54 -12.20
C SER A 321 -8.54 -13.43 -12.93
N LEU A 322 -8.70 -12.17 -12.51
CA LEU A 322 -7.99 -11.02 -13.07
C LEU A 322 -6.47 -11.13 -12.90
N VAL A 323 -5.98 -11.49 -11.70
CA VAL A 323 -4.54 -11.72 -11.48
C VAL A 323 -4.03 -12.89 -12.31
N ASN A 324 -4.79 -13.98 -12.42
CA ASN A 324 -4.40 -15.12 -13.25
C ASN A 324 -4.36 -14.79 -14.74
N LEU A 325 -5.19 -13.85 -15.22
CA LEU A 325 -5.11 -13.36 -16.60
C LEU A 325 -3.82 -12.57 -16.82
N ALA A 326 -3.46 -11.64 -15.93
CA ALA A 326 -2.19 -10.93 -16.01
C ALA A 326 -0.98 -11.89 -16.00
N LEU A 327 -1.01 -12.95 -15.18
CA LEU A 327 0.02 -14.00 -15.19
C LEU A 327 0.09 -14.77 -16.51
N LYS A 328 -1.06 -15.07 -17.13
CA LYS A 328 -1.12 -15.76 -18.43
C LYS A 328 -0.58 -14.91 -19.58
N GLU A 329 -0.78 -13.59 -19.51
CA GLU A 329 -0.23 -12.62 -20.46
C GLU A 329 1.28 -12.34 -20.24
N GLY A 330 1.90 -13.04 -19.30
CA GLY A 330 3.36 -13.09 -19.13
C GLY A 330 3.82 -12.74 -17.73
N GLY A 331 3.00 -12.05 -16.93
CA GLY A 331 3.35 -11.63 -15.56
C GLY A 331 4.71 -10.92 -15.51
N THR A 332 4.91 -9.94 -16.38
CA THR A 332 6.21 -9.28 -16.58
C THR A 332 6.63 -8.41 -15.40
N ASP A 333 5.67 -8.00 -14.57
CA ASP A 333 5.91 -7.21 -13.37
C ASP A 333 5.18 -7.73 -12.13
N ASN A 334 5.37 -7.05 -11.01
CA ASN A 334 4.52 -7.19 -9.83
C ASN A 334 3.08 -6.80 -10.15
N ILE A 335 2.12 -7.55 -9.62
CA ILE A 335 0.71 -7.43 -9.96
C ILE A 335 -0.04 -7.21 -8.67
N THR A 336 -0.64 -6.04 -8.49
CA THR A 336 -1.45 -5.74 -7.30
C THR A 336 -2.77 -5.12 -7.69
N ILE A 337 -3.85 -5.66 -7.13
CA ILE A 337 -5.20 -5.11 -7.26
C ILE A 337 -5.89 -5.05 -5.89
N VAL A 338 -6.66 -3.98 -5.67
CA VAL A 338 -7.59 -3.84 -4.54
C VAL A 338 -8.98 -3.53 -5.08
N MET A 339 -9.96 -4.33 -4.65
CA MET A 339 -11.35 -4.24 -5.11
C MET A 339 -12.28 -3.96 -3.94
N ALA A 340 -13.24 -3.06 -4.14
CA ALA A 340 -14.32 -2.78 -3.21
C ALA A 340 -15.67 -2.71 -3.94
N GLU A 341 -16.60 -3.59 -3.59
CA GLU A 341 -17.94 -3.65 -4.16
C GLU A 341 -18.96 -3.12 -3.15
N LEU A 342 -19.65 -2.05 -3.52
CA LEU A 342 -20.73 -1.46 -2.72
C LEU A 342 -21.95 -2.37 -2.80
N THR A 343 -22.41 -2.84 -1.64
CA THR A 343 -23.59 -3.69 -1.49
C THR A 343 -24.71 -2.93 -0.80
N LYS A 344 -25.95 -3.35 -1.07
CA LYS A 344 -27.12 -2.84 -0.37
C LYS A 344 -26.99 -3.15 1.14
N VAL A 345 -27.19 -2.13 1.98
CA VAL A 345 -27.36 -2.29 3.44
C VAL A 345 -28.70 -2.95 3.73
#